data_AF-A0A961MWX8-F1
#
_entry.id   AF-A0A961MWX8-F1
#
_cell.length_a   1.000
_cell.length_b   1.000
_cell.length_c   1.000
_cell.angle_alpha   90.00
_cell.angle_beta   90.00
_cell.angle_gamma   90.00
#
_symmetry.space_group_name_H-M   'P 1'
#
loop_
_entity.id
_entity.type
_entity.pdbx_description
1 polymer ?
#
loop_
_entity_poly.entity_id
_entity_poly.type
_entity_poly.pdbx_seq_one_letter_code
_entity_poly.pdbx_strand_id
1 'polypeptide(L)'
;RGLDRWGGAFFCGSAAVLRRQALDEAGGFAGDTITEDAETALQIHRNGWKSLYVDHAMIAGLQPETFVSFIEQRGRWATGMMQLLILKNPLRGRGLSMTQRLCYLNSMTFWLFPLVRMTFILAPMAYLFFGLQIFVATIEEVAVYMTSYMAVNFMIQNALYGRVRWPLVSEIYETAQAPYLSKAIFKTVANPRGAKFNVTAKDEILEEDFVSPIYKPLVLIFTLTLLGVVAAAVRWVMYPGDHNIIMVVGGWAVYNFLLVGAALRAVAERQQRRGVPRVPTNVPATIAIGVVDPVFQGATVVDASTSGCRIVLRPRSSPDGSVAPIPQKGDTFYFTPEFPKSPHLENAVRVQVQTVIREGDSVALGVKFDPTQPMIVRETVAHMIFGDSSSWEAIRQSRNKRMGLLMGMYYVIKLSIQGILGTLRALAEEPARLQRQRAREQDVVVVETQPAHLLAFGEAFDPPPGGRPISLLQAAIAQSSAQRGQPAPEGAGHQDGRF
;
A
#
# COMPACT_ATOMS: atom_id res chain seq x y z
N ARG A 1 1.60 5.62 18.47
CA ARG A 1 1.32 6.50 19.64
C ARG A 1 0.76 5.73 20.84
N GLY A 2 -0.46 5.18 20.79
CA GLY A 2 -1.04 4.48 21.97
C GLY A 2 -0.22 3.27 22.46
N LEU A 3 0.32 2.46 21.56
CA LEU A 3 1.20 1.33 21.91
C LEU A 3 2.52 1.79 22.55
N ASP A 4 3.04 2.93 22.10
CA ASP A 4 4.31 3.51 22.56
C ASP A 4 4.24 3.93 24.03
N ARG A 5 3.09 4.49 24.46
CA ARG A 5 2.82 4.85 25.87
C ARG A 5 3.06 3.67 26.84
N TRP A 6 2.94 2.45 26.34
CA TRP A 6 3.04 1.21 27.11
C TRP A 6 4.29 0.39 26.78
N GLY A 7 5.25 0.97 26.04
CA GLY A 7 6.49 0.31 25.63
C GLY A 7 6.30 -0.79 24.58
N GLY A 8 5.18 -0.75 23.84
CA GLY A 8 4.79 -1.74 22.85
C GLY A 8 4.88 -1.27 21.40
N ALA A 9 5.63 -0.19 21.11
CA ALA A 9 5.90 0.21 19.74
C ALA A 9 6.89 -0.78 19.11
N PHE A 10 6.50 -1.45 18.03
CA PHE A 10 7.29 -2.51 17.42
C PHE A 10 7.83 -2.09 16.04
N PHE A 11 8.82 -2.84 15.54
CA PHE A 11 9.41 -2.64 14.23
C PHE A 11 8.44 -3.08 13.12
N CYS A 12 8.19 -2.20 12.15
CA CYS A 12 7.25 -2.40 11.04
C CYS A 12 7.96 -2.58 9.68
N GLY A 13 9.16 -3.15 9.68
CA GLY A 13 9.90 -3.55 8.47
C GLY A 13 10.65 -2.42 7.77
N SER A 14 10.22 -1.17 7.91
CA SER A 14 10.87 0.01 7.34
C SER A 14 10.68 1.25 8.21
N ALA A 15 11.32 2.36 7.83
CA ALA A 15 11.26 3.66 8.52
C ALA A 15 11.56 3.57 10.02
N ALA A 16 12.52 2.73 10.40
CA ALA A 16 12.95 2.51 11.77
C ALA A 16 14.47 2.43 11.85
N VAL A 17 15.00 2.77 13.02
CA VAL A 17 16.42 2.60 13.35
C VAL A 17 16.51 1.63 14.51
N LEU A 18 17.29 0.57 14.32
CA LEU A 18 17.54 -0.44 15.36
C LEU A 18 18.96 -0.27 15.90
N ARG A 19 19.11 -0.41 17.23
CA ARG A 19 20.44 -0.46 17.84
C ARG A 19 21.10 -1.79 17.46
N ARG A 20 22.26 -1.72 16.81
CA ARG A 20 22.99 -2.92 16.35
C ARG A 20 23.22 -3.93 17.47
N GLN A 21 23.71 -3.48 18.62
CA GLN A 21 23.92 -4.33 19.80
C GLN A 21 22.66 -5.09 20.22
N ALA A 22 21.50 -4.41 20.27
CA ALA A 22 20.25 -5.04 20.68
C ALA A 22 19.80 -6.13 19.68
N LEU A 23 20.10 -5.93 18.40
CA LEU A 23 19.84 -6.91 17.36
C LEU A 23 20.77 -8.13 17.49
N ASP A 24 22.06 -7.91 17.71
CA ASP A 24 23.04 -9.00 17.89
C ASP A 24 22.72 -9.82 19.16
N GLU A 25 22.35 -9.19 20.27
CA GLU A 25 21.90 -9.85 21.50
C GLU A 25 20.59 -10.64 21.33
N ALA A 26 19.74 -10.25 20.39
CA ALA A 26 18.53 -10.98 20.03
C ALA A 26 18.79 -12.15 19.06
N GLY A 27 20.03 -12.35 18.60
CA GLY A 27 20.39 -13.38 17.64
C GLY A 27 20.21 -12.97 16.17
N GLY A 28 20.20 -11.66 15.89
CA GLY A 28 20.00 -11.12 14.55
C GLY A 28 18.52 -10.89 14.21
N PHE A 29 18.23 -10.76 12.91
CA PHE A 29 16.84 -10.71 12.44
C PHE A 29 16.20 -12.10 12.58
N ALA A 30 15.01 -12.14 13.18
CA ALA A 30 14.25 -13.36 13.33
C ALA A 30 13.69 -13.86 11.99
N GLY A 31 13.32 -15.14 11.89
CA GLY A 31 12.88 -15.73 10.62
C GLY A 31 11.94 -16.93 10.75
N ASP A 32 11.31 -17.14 11.91
CA ASP A 32 10.35 -18.25 12.09
C ASP A 32 8.98 -17.92 11.46
N THR A 33 8.67 -16.63 11.28
CA THR A 33 7.44 -16.14 10.68
C THR A 33 7.73 -15.29 9.44
N ILE A 34 6.72 -15.09 8.59
CA ILE A 34 6.85 -14.25 7.39
C ILE A 34 6.80 -12.73 7.68
N THR A 35 6.67 -12.36 8.95
CA THR A 35 6.73 -10.98 9.46
C THR A 35 7.92 -10.90 10.41
N GLU A 36 9.11 -11.01 9.81
CA GLU A 36 10.41 -11.00 10.47
C GLU A 36 10.62 -9.74 11.31
N ASP A 37 10.00 -8.64 10.88
CA ASP A 37 10.07 -7.33 11.50
C ASP A 37 9.45 -7.31 12.91
N ALA A 38 8.17 -7.64 13.01
CA ALA A 38 7.43 -7.70 14.26
C ALA A 38 7.97 -8.81 15.16
N GLU A 39 8.44 -9.91 14.58
CA GLU A 39 9.08 -11.00 15.31
C GLU A 39 10.40 -10.54 15.94
N THR A 40 11.25 -9.85 15.19
CA THR A 40 12.52 -9.31 15.70
C THR A 40 12.27 -8.32 16.83
N ALA A 41 11.31 -7.41 16.68
CA ALA A 41 10.95 -6.48 17.76
C ALA A 41 10.44 -7.19 19.02
N LEU A 42 9.66 -8.27 18.87
CA LEU A 42 9.20 -9.07 20.00
C LEU A 42 10.37 -9.68 20.77
N GLN A 43 11.38 -10.21 20.06
CA GLN A 43 12.57 -10.80 20.67
C GLN A 43 13.43 -9.74 21.37
N ILE A 44 13.67 -8.60 20.72
CA ILE A 44 14.40 -7.47 21.31
C ILE A 44 13.70 -6.97 22.59
N HIS A 45 12.38 -6.81 22.58
CA HIS A 45 11.62 -6.41 23.78
C HIS A 45 11.67 -7.46 24.89
N ARG A 46 11.69 -8.76 24.56
CA ARG A 46 11.88 -9.83 25.56
C ARG A 46 13.24 -9.77 26.25
N ASN A 47 14.25 -9.21 25.58
CA ASN A 47 15.58 -8.98 26.16
C ASN A 47 15.64 -7.69 27.00
N GLY A 48 14.52 -7.01 27.24
CA GLY A 48 14.45 -5.83 28.11
C GLY A 48 14.77 -4.50 27.44
N TRP A 49 15.07 -4.51 26.13
CA TRP A 49 15.24 -3.29 25.34
C TRP A 49 13.92 -2.53 25.17
N LYS A 50 14.02 -1.21 25.02
CA LYS A 50 12.89 -0.29 24.90
C LYS A 50 12.77 0.25 23.47
N SER A 51 11.54 0.53 23.05
CA SER A 51 11.20 1.20 21.80
C SER A 51 10.74 2.64 22.01
N LEU A 52 10.80 3.44 20.94
CA LEU A 52 10.15 4.75 20.85
C LEU A 52 9.49 4.90 19.48
N TYR A 53 8.28 5.46 19.44
CA TYR A 53 7.60 5.85 18.20
C TYR A 53 7.45 7.37 18.09
N VAL A 54 8.05 7.95 17.06
CA VAL A 54 7.89 9.36 16.71
C VAL A 54 6.94 9.47 15.52
N ASP A 55 5.82 10.18 15.70
CA ASP A 55 4.84 10.36 14.64
C ASP A 55 5.17 11.55 13.74
N HIS A 56 6.27 11.43 13.00
CA HIS A 56 6.75 12.42 12.04
C HIS A 56 7.06 11.71 10.72
N ALA A 57 6.34 12.06 9.65
CA ALA A 57 6.48 11.38 8.37
C ALA A 57 7.78 11.81 7.66
N MET A 58 8.80 10.97 7.71
CA MET A 58 10.10 11.19 7.05
C MET A 58 10.31 10.32 5.81
N ILE A 59 9.33 9.47 5.48
CA ILE A 59 9.38 8.59 4.31
C ILE A 59 8.11 8.75 3.48
N ALA A 60 8.24 8.51 2.17
CA ALA A 60 7.12 8.40 1.25
C ALA A 60 7.19 7.03 0.56
N GLY A 61 6.32 6.12 0.99
CA GLY A 61 6.24 4.77 0.42
C GLY A 61 5.12 4.64 -0.61
N LEU A 62 5.26 3.65 -1.49
CA LEU A 62 4.23 3.24 -2.42
C LEU A 62 3.27 2.23 -1.76
N GLN A 63 1.99 2.35 -2.09
CA GLN A 63 0.98 1.33 -1.78
C GLN A 63 0.78 0.44 -3.00
N PRO A 64 0.29 -0.81 -2.83
CA PRO A 64 -0.13 -1.62 -3.97
C PRO A 64 -1.17 -0.88 -4.81
N GLU A 65 -0.96 -0.81 -6.13
CA GLU A 65 -1.88 -0.11 -7.03
C GLU A 65 -3.13 -0.96 -7.32
N THR A 66 -2.99 -2.29 -7.37
CA THR A 66 -4.09 -3.20 -7.68
C THR A 66 -4.71 -3.86 -6.45
N PHE A 67 -5.98 -4.23 -6.58
CA PHE A 67 -6.69 -4.92 -5.50
C PHE A 67 -6.08 -6.30 -5.19
N VAL A 68 -5.57 -7.00 -6.21
CA VAL A 68 -4.84 -8.27 -6.05
C VAL A 68 -3.63 -8.08 -5.15
N SER A 69 -2.74 -7.17 -5.53
CA SER A 69 -1.50 -6.90 -4.80
C SER A 69 -1.78 -6.36 -3.39
N PHE A 70 -2.87 -5.62 -3.20
CA PHE A 70 -3.35 -5.21 -1.87
C PHE A 70 -3.75 -6.40 -1.00
N ILE A 71 -4.57 -7.32 -1.52
CA ILE A 71 -5.00 -8.52 -0.79
C ILE A 71 -3.83 -9.44 -0.46
N GLU A 72 -2.87 -9.61 -1.38
CA GLU A 72 -1.66 -10.41 -1.14
C GLU A 72 -0.80 -9.81 -0.02
N GLN A 73 -0.55 -8.50 -0.06
CA GLN A 73 0.21 -7.80 0.98
C GLN A 73 -0.45 -7.97 2.35
N ARG A 74 -1.76 -7.72 2.45
CA ARG A 74 -2.51 -7.85 3.71
C ARG A 74 -2.64 -9.30 4.16
N GLY A 75 -2.75 -10.23 3.22
CA GLY A 75 -2.73 -11.67 3.47
C GLY A 75 -1.42 -12.14 4.12
N ARG A 76 -0.28 -11.58 3.71
CA ARG A 76 1.02 -11.84 4.35
C ARG A 76 1.04 -11.31 5.79
N TRP A 77 0.56 -10.10 6.02
CA TRP A 77 0.51 -9.54 7.39
C TRP A 77 -0.41 -10.34 8.31
N ALA A 78 -1.59 -10.74 7.82
CA ALA A 78 -2.51 -11.59 8.57
C ALA A 78 -1.87 -12.93 8.92
N THR A 79 -1.25 -13.58 7.93
CA THR A 79 -0.56 -14.86 8.11
C THR A 79 0.59 -14.75 9.11
N GLY A 80 1.49 -13.77 8.94
CA GLY A 80 2.63 -13.57 9.84
C GLY A 80 2.20 -13.27 11.28
N MET A 81 1.21 -12.38 11.47
CA MET A 81 0.71 -12.06 12.81
C MET A 81 0.01 -13.25 13.48
N MET A 82 -0.67 -14.11 12.71
CA MET A 82 -1.21 -15.37 13.21
C MET A 82 -0.11 -16.38 13.56
N GLN A 83 0.97 -16.46 12.77
CA GLN A 83 2.15 -17.27 13.12
C GLN A 83 2.78 -16.76 14.43
N LEU A 84 2.96 -15.46 14.61
CA LEU A 84 3.44 -14.87 15.86
C LEU A 84 2.53 -15.25 17.04
N LEU A 85 1.22 -15.14 16.88
CA LEU A 85 0.26 -15.48 17.93
C LEU A 85 0.36 -16.96 18.35
N ILE A 86 0.50 -17.87 17.39
CA ILE A 86 0.53 -19.32 17.63
C ILE A 86 1.91 -19.79 18.10
N LEU A 87 2.96 -19.42 17.37
CA LEU A 87 4.33 -19.94 17.56
C LEU A 87 5.09 -19.20 18.67
N LYS A 88 4.91 -17.87 18.78
CA LYS A 88 5.67 -17.04 19.73
C LYS A 88 4.85 -16.64 20.95
N ASN A 89 3.54 -16.49 20.80
CA ASN A 89 2.53 -16.14 21.79
C ASN A 89 2.99 -15.07 22.80
N PRO A 90 2.55 -13.80 22.67
CA PRO A 90 3.01 -12.72 23.55
C PRO A 90 2.62 -12.93 25.02
N LEU A 91 1.60 -13.73 25.32
CA LEU A 91 1.17 -14.03 26.69
C LEU A 91 2.04 -15.08 27.38
N ARG A 92 2.85 -15.83 26.62
CA ARG A 92 3.76 -16.85 27.14
C ARG A 92 5.22 -16.38 27.08
N GLY A 93 6.10 -17.06 27.79
CA GLY A 93 7.52 -16.72 27.90
C GLY A 93 7.82 -15.58 28.88
N ARG A 94 9.10 -15.32 29.13
CA ARG A 94 9.60 -14.26 30.03
C ARG A 94 9.96 -13.00 29.22
N GLY A 95 10.27 -11.90 29.92
CA GLY A 95 10.90 -10.72 29.31
C GLY A 95 9.95 -9.58 28.89
N LEU A 96 8.63 -9.81 28.82
CA LEU A 96 7.66 -8.75 28.54
C LEU A 96 6.88 -8.34 29.78
N SER A 97 6.68 -7.03 29.95
CA SER A 97 5.72 -6.49 30.91
C SER A 97 4.28 -6.80 30.50
N MET A 98 3.34 -6.79 31.45
CA MET A 98 1.92 -7.06 31.15
C MET A 98 1.36 -6.08 30.11
N THR A 99 1.77 -4.82 30.14
CA THR A 99 1.31 -3.81 29.17
C THR A 99 1.86 -4.09 27.76
N GLN A 100 3.12 -4.50 27.64
CA GLN A 100 3.71 -4.92 26.36
C GLN A 100 3.00 -6.15 25.80
N ARG A 101 2.66 -7.12 26.65
CA ARG A 101 1.89 -8.30 26.25
C ARG A 101 0.54 -7.91 25.66
N LEU A 102 -0.17 -6.98 26.28
CA LEU A 102 -1.44 -6.47 25.77
C LEU A 102 -1.27 -5.70 24.45
N CYS A 103 -0.20 -4.91 24.28
CA CYS A 103 0.10 -4.23 23.02
C CYS A 103 0.30 -5.22 21.86
N TYR A 104 1.16 -6.22 22.06
CA TYR A 104 1.41 -7.26 21.05
C TYR A 104 0.16 -8.11 20.80
N LEU A 105 -0.55 -8.50 21.86
CA LEU A 105 -1.79 -9.26 21.73
C LEU A 105 -2.81 -8.49 20.89
N ASN A 106 -3.06 -7.22 21.20
CA ASN A 106 -3.98 -6.37 20.43
C ASN A 106 -3.61 -6.31 18.94
N SER A 107 -2.32 -6.11 18.63
CA SER A 107 -1.85 -6.07 17.24
C SER A 107 -2.03 -7.41 16.51
N MET A 108 -1.86 -8.54 17.20
CA MET A 108 -2.02 -9.87 16.62
C MET A 108 -3.50 -10.25 16.46
N THR A 109 -4.32 -10.04 17.50
CA THR A 109 -5.73 -10.43 17.50
C THR A 109 -6.58 -9.58 16.56
N PHE A 110 -6.14 -8.36 16.23
CA PHE A 110 -6.76 -7.57 15.16
C PHE A 110 -6.89 -8.39 13.87
N TRP A 111 -5.90 -9.20 13.53
CA TRP A 111 -5.90 -10.00 12.30
C TRP A 111 -6.89 -11.17 12.29
N LEU A 112 -7.66 -11.38 13.36
CA LEU A 112 -8.83 -12.26 13.37
C LEU A 112 -10.08 -11.61 12.77
N PHE A 113 -10.05 -10.31 12.43
CA PHE A 113 -11.18 -9.59 11.84
C PHE A 113 -11.81 -10.31 10.63
N PRO A 114 -11.08 -10.99 9.72
CA PRO A 114 -11.71 -11.63 8.56
C PRO A 114 -12.74 -12.68 9.00
N LEU A 115 -12.41 -13.48 10.02
CA LEU A 115 -13.32 -14.50 10.54
C LEU A 115 -14.53 -13.86 11.23
N VAL A 116 -14.29 -12.84 12.08
CA VAL A 116 -15.36 -12.14 12.80
C VAL A 116 -16.32 -11.44 11.82
N ARG A 117 -15.79 -10.80 10.78
CA ARG A 117 -16.62 -10.15 9.74
C ARG A 117 -17.42 -11.16 8.93
N MET A 118 -16.82 -12.29 8.56
CA MET A 118 -17.58 -13.37 7.90
C MET A 118 -18.71 -13.88 8.80
N THR A 119 -18.46 -14.07 10.10
CA THR A 119 -19.52 -14.45 11.05
C THR A 119 -20.64 -13.41 11.13
N PHE A 120 -20.32 -12.12 11.22
CA PHE A 120 -21.35 -11.06 11.26
C PHE A 120 -22.14 -10.90 9.96
N ILE A 121 -21.53 -11.19 8.81
CA ILE A 121 -22.22 -11.19 7.53
C ILE A 121 -23.19 -12.38 7.43
N LEU A 122 -22.77 -13.56 7.91
CA LEU A 122 -23.54 -14.80 7.85
C LEU A 122 -24.60 -14.91 8.94
N ALA A 123 -24.43 -14.27 10.09
CA ALA A 123 -25.33 -14.40 11.24
C ALA A 123 -26.79 -14.06 10.93
N PRO A 124 -27.12 -12.94 10.24
CA PRO A 124 -28.51 -12.67 9.84
C PRO A 124 -29.06 -13.70 8.84
N MET A 125 -28.20 -14.28 8.00
CA MET A 125 -28.60 -15.27 7.00
C MET A 125 -29.08 -16.57 7.64
N ALA A 126 -28.56 -16.93 8.83
CA ALA A 126 -28.97 -18.13 9.55
C ALA A 126 -30.48 -18.12 9.87
N TYR A 127 -30.99 -16.99 10.35
CA TYR A 127 -32.43 -16.83 10.58
C TYR A 127 -33.20 -16.63 9.26
N LEU A 128 -32.72 -15.77 8.36
CA LEU A 128 -33.46 -15.41 7.14
C LEU A 128 -33.61 -16.56 6.14
N PHE A 129 -32.66 -17.49 6.07
CA PHE A 129 -32.78 -18.66 5.21
C PHE A 129 -33.36 -19.87 5.93
N PHE A 130 -32.89 -20.15 7.16
CA PHE A 130 -33.18 -21.41 7.83
C PHE A 130 -34.09 -21.28 9.05
N GLY A 131 -34.46 -20.05 9.46
CA GLY A 131 -35.24 -19.81 10.68
C GLY A 131 -34.47 -20.11 11.96
N LEU A 132 -33.14 -20.22 11.92
CA LEU A 132 -32.34 -20.55 13.09
C LEU A 132 -32.33 -19.39 14.10
N GLN A 133 -32.92 -19.64 15.27
CA GLN A 133 -32.94 -18.69 16.39
C GLN A 133 -31.63 -18.76 17.18
N ILE A 134 -30.64 -17.99 16.73
CA ILE A 134 -29.31 -17.92 17.37
C ILE A 134 -29.24 -16.96 18.56
N PHE A 135 -30.30 -16.18 18.80
CA PHE A 135 -30.40 -15.20 19.88
C PHE A 135 -31.83 -15.14 20.41
N VAL A 136 -31.99 -15.27 21.73
CA VAL A 136 -33.28 -15.26 22.42
C VAL A 136 -33.39 -13.97 23.21
N ALA A 137 -34.27 -13.07 22.77
CA ALA A 137 -34.57 -11.80 23.44
C ALA A 137 -35.92 -11.24 22.96
N THR A 138 -36.53 -10.40 23.78
CA THR A 138 -37.68 -9.59 23.34
C THR A 138 -37.22 -8.36 22.54
N ILE A 139 -38.14 -7.71 21.83
CA ILE A 139 -37.80 -6.53 21.04
C ILE A 139 -37.43 -5.33 21.92
N GLU A 140 -38.02 -5.21 23.11
CA GLU A 140 -37.70 -4.18 24.09
C GLU A 140 -36.28 -4.35 24.63
N GLU A 141 -35.88 -5.59 24.95
CA GLU A 141 -34.52 -5.91 25.37
C GLU A 141 -33.52 -5.54 24.27
N VAL A 142 -33.80 -5.92 23.02
CA VAL A 142 -32.95 -5.55 21.88
C VAL A 142 -32.88 -4.03 21.73
N ALA A 143 -34.01 -3.33 21.76
CA ALA A 143 -34.06 -1.88 21.58
C ALA A 143 -33.21 -1.14 22.63
N VAL A 144 -33.26 -1.56 23.90
CA VAL A 144 -32.46 -0.96 24.97
C VAL A 144 -30.98 -1.34 24.84
N TYR A 145 -30.65 -2.63 24.86
CA TYR A 145 -29.25 -3.06 24.93
C TYR A 145 -28.49 -2.81 23.62
N MET A 146 -29.06 -3.16 22.47
CA MET A 146 -28.37 -3.02 21.18
C MET A 146 -28.15 -1.55 20.84
N THR A 147 -29.17 -0.71 20.98
CA THR A 147 -29.07 0.72 20.63
C THR A 147 -28.09 1.45 21.52
N SER A 148 -28.16 1.24 22.85
CA SER A 148 -27.22 1.86 23.79
C SER A 148 -25.78 1.39 23.54
N TYR A 149 -25.58 0.08 23.33
CA TYR A 149 -24.27 -0.49 22.99
C TYR A 149 -23.69 0.10 21.71
N MET A 150 -24.48 0.16 20.62
CA MET A 150 -24.03 0.68 19.34
C MET A 150 -23.73 2.18 19.43
N ALA A 151 -24.59 2.95 20.09
CA ALA A 151 -24.41 4.39 20.25
C ALA A 151 -23.10 4.71 20.97
N VAL A 152 -22.87 4.10 22.14
CA VAL A 152 -21.64 4.33 22.92
C VAL A 152 -20.40 3.90 22.15
N ASN A 153 -20.43 2.73 21.49
CA ASN A 153 -19.27 2.27 20.71
C ASN A 153 -18.93 3.19 19.55
N PHE A 154 -19.92 3.61 18.75
CA PHE A 154 -19.67 4.53 17.65
C PHE A 154 -19.22 5.91 18.14
N MET A 155 -19.75 6.38 19.27
CA MET A 155 -19.33 7.63 19.90
C MET A 155 -17.87 7.54 20.37
N ILE A 156 -17.47 6.47 21.06
CA ILE A 156 -16.09 6.28 21.53
C ILE A 156 -15.14 6.18 20.33
N GLN A 157 -15.47 5.39 19.32
CA GLN A 157 -14.65 5.27 18.11
C GLN A 157 -14.49 6.62 17.39
N ASN A 158 -15.57 7.40 17.24
CA ASN A 158 -15.49 8.72 16.62
C ASN A 158 -14.72 9.73 17.48
N ALA A 159 -14.86 9.67 18.80
CA ALA A 159 -14.15 10.54 19.73
C ALA A 159 -12.63 10.30 19.68
N LEU A 160 -12.20 9.03 19.64
CA LEU A 160 -10.79 8.66 19.60
C LEU A 160 -10.17 8.79 18.20
N TYR A 161 -10.89 8.38 17.15
CA TYR A 161 -10.33 8.17 15.83
C TYR A 161 -10.92 9.03 14.72
N GLY A 162 -11.93 9.87 14.99
CA GLY A 162 -12.69 10.58 13.95
C GLY A 162 -11.87 11.48 13.02
N ARG A 163 -10.62 11.83 13.36
CA ARG A 163 -9.66 12.56 12.51
C ARG A 163 -8.84 11.66 11.58
N VAL A 164 -8.59 10.41 11.97
CA VAL A 164 -7.71 9.45 11.26
C VAL A 164 -8.49 8.31 10.61
N ARG A 165 -9.70 8.04 11.10
CA ARG A 165 -10.60 7.02 10.59
C ARG A 165 -12.03 7.49 10.72
N TRP A 166 -12.65 7.68 9.57
CA TRP A 166 -14.04 8.07 9.48
C TRP A 166 -14.98 6.91 9.87
N PRO A 167 -16.19 7.22 10.39
CA PRO A 167 -17.17 6.19 10.74
C PRO A 167 -17.45 5.23 9.59
N LEU A 168 -17.61 3.94 9.89
CA LEU A 168 -17.93 2.85 8.96
C LEU A 168 -16.88 2.56 7.86
N VAL A 169 -15.83 3.36 7.72
CA VAL A 169 -14.75 3.09 6.75
C VAL A 169 -13.95 1.85 7.16
N SER A 170 -13.76 1.62 8.46
CA SER A 170 -13.09 0.39 8.95
C SER A 170 -13.86 -0.85 8.53
N GLU A 171 -15.19 -0.83 8.69
CA GLU A 171 -16.10 -1.90 8.30
C GLU A 171 -16.00 -2.20 6.80
N ILE A 172 -15.95 -1.18 5.93
CA ILE A 172 -15.78 -1.35 4.48
C ILE A 172 -14.45 -2.03 4.16
N TYR A 173 -13.34 -1.53 4.72
CA TYR A 173 -12.01 -2.09 4.49
C TYR A 173 -11.91 -3.54 4.97
N GLU A 174 -12.41 -3.83 6.16
CA GLU A 174 -12.41 -5.17 6.73
C GLU A 174 -13.30 -6.11 5.91
N THR A 175 -14.48 -5.66 5.48
CA THR A 175 -15.39 -6.44 4.63
C THR A 175 -14.78 -6.77 3.27
N ALA A 176 -14.10 -5.81 2.63
CA ALA A 176 -13.42 -6.02 1.35
C ALA A 176 -12.33 -7.10 1.43
N GLN A 177 -11.65 -7.22 2.58
CA GLN A 177 -10.56 -8.17 2.80
C GLN A 177 -11.04 -9.52 3.35
N ALA A 178 -12.16 -9.54 4.08
CA ALA A 178 -12.64 -10.67 4.86
C ALA A 178 -12.70 -12.02 4.09
N PRO A 179 -13.34 -12.13 2.91
CA PRO A 179 -13.41 -13.40 2.19
C PRO A 179 -12.03 -13.96 1.83
N TYR A 180 -11.10 -13.08 1.46
CA TYR A 180 -9.78 -13.47 0.98
C TYR A 180 -8.87 -13.89 2.13
N LEU A 181 -8.82 -13.07 3.18
CA LEU A 181 -7.93 -13.31 4.32
C LEU A 181 -8.43 -14.44 5.23
N SER A 182 -9.74 -14.73 5.26
CA SER A 182 -10.27 -15.86 6.04
C SER A 182 -9.60 -17.18 5.66
N LYS A 183 -9.43 -17.43 4.35
CA LYS A 183 -8.71 -18.62 3.85
C LYS A 183 -7.25 -18.65 4.32
N ALA A 184 -6.58 -17.50 4.32
CA ALA A 184 -5.19 -17.38 4.78
C ALA A 184 -5.07 -17.71 6.27
N ILE A 185 -6.01 -17.23 7.10
CA ILE A 185 -6.03 -17.53 8.54
C ILE A 185 -6.23 -19.02 8.78
N PHE A 186 -7.24 -19.65 8.16
CA PHE A 186 -7.47 -21.10 8.33
C PHE A 186 -6.25 -21.93 7.92
N LYS A 187 -5.62 -21.60 6.78
CA LYS A 187 -4.40 -22.27 6.33
C LYS A 187 -3.26 -22.13 7.34
N THR A 188 -3.10 -20.94 7.92
CA THR A 188 -2.06 -20.66 8.91
C THR A 188 -2.30 -21.38 10.23
N VAL A 189 -3.55 -21.43 10.70
CA VAL A 189 -3.92 -22.17 11.90
C VAL A 189 -3.68 -23.67 11.72
N ALA A 190 -4.02 -24.22 10.55
CA ALA A 190 -3.82 -25.63 10.23
C ALA A 190 -2.34 -26.01 10.07
N ASN A 191 -1.54 -25.15 9.43
CA ASN A 191 -0.10 -25.37 9.27
C ASN A 191 0.68 -24.05 9.38
N PRO A 192 1.04 -23.62 10.60
CA PRO A 192 1.68 -22.33 10.83
C PRO A 192 3.10 -22.25 10.27
N ARG A 193 3.77 -23.37 9.97
CA ARG A 193 5.13 -23.37 9.38
C ARG A 193 5.14 -23.51 7.86
N GLY A 194 3.98 -23.74 7.22
CA GLY A 194 3.87 -23.99 5.79
C GLY A 194 3.62 -22.75 4.92
N ALA A 195 3.49 -21.56 5.51
CA ALA A 195 3.25 -20.34 4.75
C ALA A 195 4.54 -19.86 4.08
N LYS A 196 4.45 -19.47 2.79
CA LYS A 196 5.57 -18.93 2.01
C LYS A 196 5.34 -17.46 1.70
N PHE A 197 6.45 -16.74 1.56
CA PHE A 197 6.49 -15.34 1.20
C PHE A 197 6.70 -15.19 -0.31
N ASN A 198 5.77 -14.52 -0.99
CA ASN A 198 5.99 -14.03 -2.35
C ASN A 198 6.06 -12.50 -2.32
N VAL A 199 7.02 -11.94 -3.06
CA VAL A 199 7.17 -10.48 -3.21
C VAL A 199 6.01 -9.97 -4.06
N THR A 200 5.25 -9.03 -3.50
CA THR A 200 4.19 -8.33 -4.24
C THR A 200 4.82 -7.32 -5.19
N ALA A 201 4.37 -7.27 -6.45
CA ALA A 201 4.77 -6.22 -7.39
C ALA A 201 4.31 -4.84 -6.87
N LYS A 202 5.14 -3.81 -7.07
CA LYS A 202 4.88 -2.45 -6.56
C LYS A 202 4.73 -1.38 -7.64
N ASP A 203 4.80 -1.75 -8.91
CA ASP A 203 4.71 -0.86 -10.06
C ASP A 203 3.85 -1.53 -11.15
N GLU A 204 2.51 -1.44 -11.00
CA GLU A 204 1.56 -1.98 -11.96
C GLU A 204 0.90 -0.83 -12.72
N ILE A 205 1.02 -0.82 -14.05
CA ILE A 205 0.34 0.15 -14.91
C ILE A 205 -1.01 -0.44 -15.30
N LEU A 206 -2.08 0.32 -15.04
CA LEU A 206 -3.43 -0.05 -15.40
C LEU A 206 -3.84 0.78 -16.61
N GLU A 207 -3.66 0.20 -17.80
CA GLU A 207 -3.91 0.90 -19.06
C GLU A 207 -5.37 1.26 -19.28
N GLU A 208 -6.31 0.51 -18.71
CA GLU A 208 -7.77 0.71 -18.82
C GLU A 208 -8.49 0.31 -17.53
N ASP A 209 -9.75 0.73 -17.39
CA ASP A 209 -10.63 0.27 -16.32
C ASP A 209 -10.91 -1.23 -16.53
N PHE A 210 -10.82 -2.04 -15.48
CA PHE A 210 -11.05 -3.49 -15.56
C PHE A 210 -11.60 -4.04 -14.25
N VAL A 211 -12.21 -5.22 -14.31
CA VAL A 211 -12.63 -5.98 -13.13
C VAL A 211 -11.48 -6.85 -12.65
N SER A 212 -11.11 -6.69 -11.38
CA SER A 212 -10.05 -7.47 -10.74
C SER A 212 -10.26 -8.98 -10.92
N PRO A 213 -9.24 -9.78 -11.28
CA PRO A 213 -9.40 -11.21 -11.56
C PRO A 213 -9.88 -12.01 -10.33
N ILE A 214 -9.68 -11.47 -9.13
CA ILE A 214 -10.12 -12.07 -7.86
C ILE A 214 -11.51 -11.59 -7.41
N TYR A 215 -12.36 -11.07 -8.31
CA TYR A 215 -13.69 -10.54 -7.96
C TYR A 215 -14.65 -11.54 -7.29
N LYS A 216 -14.50 -12.84 -7.59
CA LYS A 216 -15.51 -13.88 -7.28
C LYS A 216 -15.91 -13.98 -5.80
N PRO A 217 -15.00 -14.00 -4.81
CA PRO A 217 -15.38 -14.14 -3.41
C PRO A 217 -16.24 -12.98 -2.90
N LEU A 218 -15.95 -11.74 -3.32
CA LEU A 218 -16.69 -10.57 -2.88
C LEU A 218 -18.05 -10.47 -3.59
N VAL A 219 -18.13 -10.85 -4.88
CA VAL A 219 -19.41 -10.99 -5.59
C VAL A 219 -20.28 -12.07 -4.94
N LEU A 220 -19.71 -13.21 -4.55
CA LEU A 220 -20.45 -14.27 -3.86
C LEU A 220 -21.09 -13.77 -2.56
N ILE A 221 -20.33 -13.06 -1.73
CA ILE A 221 -20.87 -12.47 -0.49
C ILE A 221 -21.91 -11.41 -0.80
N PHE A 222 -21.67 -10.57 -1.79
CA PHE A 222 -22.65 -9.57 -2.23
C PHE A 222 -23.98 -10.22 -2.62
N THR A 223 -23.95 -11.23 -3.49
CA THR A 223 -25.14 -11.99 -3.89
C THR A 223 -25.81 -12.65 -2.68
N LEU A 224 -25.04 -13.24 -1.76
CA LEU A 224 -25.59 -13.85 -0.55
C LEU A 224 -26.33 -12.84 0.31
N THR A 225 -25.74 -11.67 0.56
CA THR A 225 -26.39 -10.60 1.35
C THR A 225 -27.60 -10.01 0.64
N LEU A 226 -27.57 -9.90 -0.69
CA LEU A 226 -28.73 -9.49 -1.49
C LEU A 226 -29.88 -10.49 -1.33
N LEU A 227 -29.61 -11.79 -1.47
CA LEU A 227 -30.59 -12.84 -1.24
C LEU A 227 -31.13 -12.80 0.19
N GLY A 228 -30.30 -12.45 1.18
CA GLY A 228 -30.72 -12.23 2.56
C GLY A 228 -31.73 -11.09 2.68
N VAL A 229 -31.47 -9.94 2.05
CA VAL A 229 -32.42 -8.80 2.03
C VAL A 229 -33.73 -9.20 1.35
N VAL A 230 -33.67 -9.93 0.23
CA VAL A 230 -34.87 -10.46 -0.44
C VAL A 230 -35.62 -11.42 0.47
N ALA A 231 -34.94 -12.33 1.15
CA ALA A 231 -35.55 -13.26 2.10
C ALA A 231 -36.21 -12.53 3.28
N ALA A 232 -35.62 -11.44 3.78
CA ALA A 232 -36.24 -10.59 4.79
C ALA A 232 -37.55 -9.96 4.29
N ALA A 233 -37.56 -9.43 3.06
CA ALA A 233 -38.76 -8.87 2.44
C ALA A 233 -39.86 -9.94 2.22
N VAL A 234 -39.48 -11.12 1.73
CA VAL A 234 -40.42 -12.24 1.55
C VAL A 234 -40.99 -12.70 2.89
N ARG A 235 -40.14 -12.89 3.91
CA ARG A 235 -40.59 -13.28 5.26
C ARG A 235 -41.47 -12.23 5.90
N TRP A 236 -41.20 -10.95 5.66
CA TRP A 236 -42.02 -9.85 6.16
C TRP A 236 -43.47 -9.94 5.67
N VAL A 237 -43.66 -10.29 4.40
CA VAL A 237 -44.99 -10.45 3.80
C VAL A 237 -45.65 -11.76 4.25
N MET A 238 -44.89 -12.85 4.29
CA MET A 238 -45.42 -14.20 4.55
C MET A 238 -45.69 -14.49 6.03
N TYR A 239 -44.93 -13.89 6.95
CA TYR A 239 -44.98 -14.20 8.39
C TYR A 239 -45.17 -12.93 9.23
N PRO A 240 -46.41 -12.40 9.33
CA PRO A 240 -46.69 -11.22 10.16
C PRO A 240 -46.33 -11.37 11.64
N GLY A 241 -46.42 -12.60 12.19
CA GLY A 241 -46.02 -12.88 13.58
C GLY A 241 -44.53 -12.68 13.85
N ASP A 242 -43.69 -12.72 12.82
CA ASP A 242 -42.23 -12.66 12.94
C ASP A 242 -41.67 -11.23 12.73
N HIS A 243 -42.54 -10.23 12.52
CA HIS A 243 -42.13 -8.85 12.20
C HIS A 243 -41.10 -8.30 13.17
N ASN A 244 -41.26 -8.53 14.48
CA ASN A 244 -40.31 -8.07 15.48
C ASN A 244 -38.88 -8.59 15.26
N ILE A 245 -38.74 -9.89 14.94
CA ILE A 245 -37.45 -10.51 14.68
C ILE A 245 -36.91 -10.04 13.32
N ILE A 246 -37.78 -9.97 12.31
CA ILE A 246 -37.40 -9.55 10.95
C ILE A 246 -36.96 -8.07 10.93
N MET A 247 -37.52 -7.18 11.75
CA MET A 247 -37.05 -5.79 11.85
C MET A 247 -35.58 -5.73 12.26
N VAL A 248 -35.18 -6.48 13.29
CA VAL A 248 -33.82 -6.48 13.81
C VAL A 248 -32.88 -7.20 12.85
N VAL A 249 -33.20 -8.44 12.47
CA VAL A 249 -32.35 -9.27 11.62
C VAL A 249 -32.28 -8.72 10.19
N GLY A 250 -33.41 -8.30 9.64
CA GLY A 250 -33.50 -7.64 8.33
C GLY A 250 -32.75 -6.30 8.31
N GLY A 251 -32.79 -5.54 9.41
CA GLY A 251 -31.98 -4.33 9.56
C GLY A 251 -30.48 -4.62 9.42
N TRP A 252 -29.98 -5.66 10.08
CA TRP A 252 -28.59 -6.12 9.92
C TRP A 252 -28.30 -6.67 8.52
N ALA A 253 -29.23 -7.38 7.88
CA ALA A 253 -29.07 -7.86 6.52
C ALA A 253 -28.94 -6.70 5.52
N VAL A 254 -29.76 -5.65 5.65
CA VAL A 254 -29.66 -4.43 4.83
C VAL A 254 -28.34 -3.70 5.10
N TYR A 255 -27.97 -3.54 6.37
CA TYR A 255 -26.68 -2.92 6.74
C TYR A 255 -25.49 -3.66 6.11
N ASN A 256 -25.46 -5.00 6.22
CA ASN A 256 -24.42 -5.83 5.63
C ASN A 256 -24.41 -5.72 4.09
N PHE A 257 -25.58 -5.75 3.45
CA PHE A 257 -25.69 -5.58 2.00
C PHE A 257 -25.11 -4.24 1.53
N LEU A 258 -25.41 -3.14 2.24
CA LEU A 258 -24.85 -1.82 1.92
C LEU A 258 -23.33 -1.79 2.10
N LEU A 259 -22.80 -2.32 3.21
CA LEU A 259 -21.35 -2.36 3.45
C LEU A 259 -20.62 -3.20 2.41
N VAL A 260 -21.13 -4.40 2.11
CA VAL A 260 -20.56 -5.28 1.07
C VAL A 260 -20.65 -4.60 -0.30
N GLY A 261 -21.74 -3.91 -0.59
CA GLY A 261 -21.89 -3.12 -1.82
C GLY A 261 -20.86 -2.00 -1.97
N ALA A 262 -20.52 -1.30 -0.88
CA ALA A 262 -19.44 -0.32 -0.87
C ALA A 262 -18.06 -0.98 -1.05
N ALA A 263 -17.82 -2.10 -0.35
CA ALA A 263 -16.59 -2.88 -0.47
C ALA A 263 -16.38 -3.45 -1.88
N LEU A 264 -17.47 -3.88 -2.54
CA LEU A 264 -17.45 -4.47 -3.87
C LEU A 264 -16.88 -3.52 -4.92
N ARG A 265 -17.02 -2.21 -4.72
CA ARG A 265 -16.45 -1.21 -5.63
C ARG A 265 -14.92 -1.27 -5.74
N ALA A 266 -14.23 -1.85 -4.76
CA ALA A 266 -12.78 -2.04 -4.81
C ALA A 266 -12.32 -2.99 -5.93
N VAL A 267 -13.22 -3.87 -6.38
CA VAL A 267 -12.95 -4.85 -7.44
C VAL A 267 -13.02 -4.24 -8.85
N ALA A 268 -13.77 -3.15 -9.03
CA ALA A 268 -13.81 -2.42 -10.29
C ALA A 268 -12.64 -1.42 -10.35
N GLU A 269 -11.48 -1.88 -10.77
CA GLU A 269 -10.24 -1.10 -10.74
C GLU A 269 -10.27 -0.01 -11.82
N ARG A 270 -9.84 1.19 -11.45
CA ARG A 270 -9.79 2.34 -12.37
C ARG A 270 -8.43 2.40 -13.05
N GLN A 271 -8.45 2.85 -14.29
CA GLN A 271 -7.29 3.14 -15.10
C GLN A 271 -6.31 4.05 -14.34
N GLN A 272 -5.09 3.56 -14.23
CA GLN A 272 -3.91 4.25 -13.73
C GLN A 272 -2.81 4.13 -14.78
N ARG A 273 -2.77 5.10 -15.70
CA ARG A 273 -1.73 5.15 -16.74
C ARG A 273 -0.38 5.67 -16.23
N ARG A 274 -0.33 6.14 -14.98
CA ARG A 274 0.92 6.67 -14.39
C ARG A 274 1.67 5.51 -13.76
N GLY A 275 2.84 5.18 -14.30
CA GLY A 275 3.74 4.20 -13.68
C GLY A 275 4.37 4.68 -12.38
N VAL A 276 4.37 6.00 -12.11
CA VAL A 276 4.85 6.57 -10.84
C VAL A 276 3.87 7.64 -10.35
N PRO A 277 3.46 7.61 -9.07
CA PRO A 277 2.64 8.66 -8.47
C PRO A 277 3.31 10.03 -8.51
N ARG A 278 2.49 11.08 -8.66
CA ARG A 278 2.94 12.47 -8.54
C ARG A 278 2.58 13.03 -7.17
N VAL A 279 3.53 13.76 -6.61
CA VAL A 279 3.40 14.44 -5.33
C VAL A 279 3.17 15.93 -5.60
N PRO A 280 2.11 16.55 -5.04
CA PRO A 280 1.97 17.99 -5.06
C PRO A 280 3.17 18.66 -4.41
N THR A 281 3.79 19.60 -5.11
CA THR A 281 4.94 20.35 -4.63
C THR A 281 4.77 21.83 -4.93
N ASN A 282 5.63 22.68 -4.40
CA ASN A 282 5.61 24.11 -4.69
C ASN A 282 7.04 24.65 -4.62
N VAL A 283 7.83 24.26 -5.62
CA VAL A 283 9.27 24.57 -5.67
C VAL A 283 9.48 25.63 -6.74
N PRO A 284 9.96 26.84 -6.37
CA PRO A 284 10.42 27.83 -7.35
C PRO A 284 11.51 27.22 -8.23
N ALA A 285 11.49 27.56 -9.51
CA ALA A 285 12.47 27.08 -10.46
C ALA A 285 12.73 28.13 -11.52
N THR A 286 13.91 28.09 -12.11
CA THR A 286 14.23 28.87 -13.31
C THR A 286 14.32 27.93 -14.50
N ILE A 287 13.59 28.22 -15.57
CA ILE A 287 13.69 27.48 -16.83
C ILE A 287 14.63 28.21 -17.80
N ALA A 288 15.34 27.45 -18.63
CA ALA A 288 16.23 27.93 -19.67
C ALA A 288 15.75 27.37 -21.03
N ILE A 289 15.13 28.24 -21.85
CA ILE A 289 14.55 27.87 -23.15
C ILE A 289 15.54 28.20 -24.26
N GLY A 290 15.95 27.19 -25.02
CA GLY A 290 16.94 27.33 -26.10
C GLY A 290 18.31 26.75 -25.72
N VAL A 291 19.08 26.32 -26.72
CA VAL A 291 20.40 25.66 -26.53
C VAL A 291 21.56 26.62 -26.77
N VAL A 292 21.45 27.49 -27.77
CA VAL A 292 22.56 28.35 -28.23
C VAL A 292 22.51 29.74 -27.58
N ASP A 293 21.33 30.23 -27.19
CA ASP A 293 21.11 31.43 -26.38
C ASP A 293 19.89 31.23 -25.48
N PRO A 294 20.05 30.68 -24.26
CA PRO A 294 18.92 30.32 -23.42
C PRO A 294 18.22 31.56 -22.86
N VAL A 295 16.91 31.65 -23.08
CA VAL A 295 16.04 32.63 -22.41
C VAL A 295 15.65 32.08 -21.05
N PHE A 296 16.02 32.80 -19.99
CA PHE A 296 15.69 32.41 -18.62
C PHE A 296 14.34 32.97 -18.18
N GLN A 297 13.52 32.13 -17.57
CA GLN A 297 12.22 32.54 -17.05
C GLN A 297 11.94 31.89 -15.69
N GLY A 298 11.38 32.68 -14.77
CA GLY A 298 10.88 32.19 -13.49
C GLY A 298 9.66 31.28 -13.66
N ALA A 299 9.66 30.17 -12.93
CA ALA A 299 8.70 29.10 -13.00
C ALA A 299 8.42 28.53 -11.60
N THR A 300 7.42 27.66 -11.52
CA THR A 300 7.14 26.93 -10.29
C THR A 300 6.77 25.49 -10.61
N VAL A 301 7.44 24.55 -9.97
CA VAL A 301 7.09 23.13 -10.04
C VAL A 301 5.92 22.90 -9.07
N VAL A 302 4.77 22.46 -9.59
CA VAL A 302 3.52 22.30 -8.81
C VAL A 302 3.16 20.85 -8.48
N ASP A 303 3.67 19.91 -9.27
CA ASP A 303 3.66 18.48 -8.96
C ASP A 303 4.87 17.79 -9.57
N ALA A 304 5.38 16.76 -8.92
CA ALA A 304 6.56 16.01 -9.38
C ALA A 304 6.46 14.51 -9.08
N SER A 305 7.04 13.71 -9.97
CA SER A 305 7.32 12.27 -9.81
C SER A 305 8.75 12.00 -10.22
N THR A 306 9.26 10.80 -9.97
CA THR A 306 10.60 10.40 -10.44
C THR A 306 10.73 10.35 -11.97
N SER A 307 9.61 10.36 -12.70
CA SER A 307 9.56 10.32 -14.18
C SER A 307 9.42 11.69 -14.85
N GLY A 308 9.00 12.72 -14.11
CA GLY A 308 8.65 14.03 -14.67
C GLY A 308 7.84 14.88 -13.71
N CYS A 309 7.57 16.12 -14.10
CA CYS A 309 6.87 17.10 -13.27
C CYS A 309 5.91 17.98 -14.08
N ARG A 310 5.13 18.80 -13.38
CA ARG A 310 4.34 19.89 -13.94
C ARG A 310 4.98 21.21 -13.52
N ILE A 311 5.31 22.03 -14.51
CA ILE A 311 5.91 23.34 -14.33
C ILE A 311 4.91 24.40 -14.78
N VAL A 312 4.63 25.38 -13.93
CA VAL A 312 3.77 26.52 -14.25
C VAL A 312 4.63 27.75 -14.47
N LEU A 313 4.40 28.40 -15.61
CA LEU A 313 5.07 29.62 -16.04
C LEU A 313 4.07 30.77 -15.99
N ARG A 314 4.55 31.95 -15.63
CA ARG A 314 3.85 33.21 -15.86
C ARG A 314 4.64 33.98 -16.91
N PRO A 315 4.21 33.98 -18.18
CA PRO A 315 4.79 34.80 -19.23
C PRO A 315 4.89 36.24 -18.75
N ARG A 316 6.13 36.76 -18.65
CA ARG A 316 6.34 38.19 -18.47
C ARG A 316 6.54 38.79 -19.86
N SER A 317 5.88 39.91 -20.11
CA SER A 317 6.22 40.77 -21.24
C SER A 317 7.62 41.34 -20.98
N SER A 318 8.53 41.16 -21.93
CA SER A 318 9.82 41.85 -21.90
C SER A 318 9.57 43.38 -21.99
N PRO A 319 10.46 44.24 -21.45
CA PRO A 319 10.36 45.70 -21.61
C PRO A 319 10.20 46.15 -23.08
N ASP A 320 10.69 45.35 -24.03
CA ASP A 320 10.58 45.58 -25.49
C ASP A 320 9.25 45.12 -26.11
N GLY A 321 8.27 44.67 -25.31
CA GLY A 321 6.97 44.19 -25.80
C GLY A 321 6.98 42.79 -26.42
N SER A 322 8.13 42.13 -26.48
CA SER A 322 8.24 40.73 -26.90
C SER A 322 7.73 39.78 -25.80
N VAL A 323 6.88 38.83 -26.19
CA VAL A 323 6.38 37.78 -25.29
C VAL A 323 7.46 36.71 -25.17
N ALA A 324 7.83 36.36 -23.93
CA ALA A 324 8.80 35.29 -23.69
C ALA A 324 8.37 33.99 -24.42
N PRO A 325 9.31 33.28 -25.06
CA PRO A 325 8.99 32.08 -25.82
C PRO A 325 8.33 31.04 -24.90
N ILE A 326 7.24 30.43 -25.38
CA ILE A 326 6.53 29.38 -24.66
C ILE A 326 6.91 28.03 -25.30
N PRO A 327 7.48 27.07 -24.53
CA PRO A 327 7.81 25.75 -25.05
C PRO A 327 6.59 25.03 -25.63
N GLN A 328 6.76 24.40 -26.78
CA GLN A 328 5.76 23.56 -27.44
C GLN A 328 5.96 22.08 -27.09
N LYS A 329 4.94 21.27 -27.39
CA LYS A 329 5.04 19.82 -27.20
C LYS A 329 6.17 19.25 -28.06
N GLY A 330 7.04 18.45 -27.44
CA GLY A 330 8.23 17.87 -28.06
C GLY A 330 9.51 18.64 -27.78
N ASP A 331 9.42 19.92 -27.43
CA ASP A 331 10.59 20.76 -27.14
C ASP A 331 11.34 20.25 -25.92
N THR A 332 12.66 20.40 -25.96
CA THR A 332 13.53 20.10 -24.82
C THR A 332 14.13 21.38 -24.24
N PHE A 333 14.15 21.47 -22.92
CA PHE A 333 14.72 22.60 -22.21
C PHE A 333 15.28 22.14 -20.85
N TYR A 334 15.98 23.04 -20.16
CA TYR A 334 16.48 22.77 -18.80
C TYR A 334 15.68 23.58 -17.78
N PHE A 335 15.45 23.01 -16.61
CA PHE A 335 15.01 23.79 -15.45
C PHE A 335 15.91 23.51 -14.26
N THR A 336 16.17 24.53 -13.45
CA THR A 336 16.91 24.42 -12.20
C THR A 336 15.94 24.74 -11.07
N PRO A 337 15.57 23.76 -10.22
CA PRO A 337 14.77 24.02 -9.03
C PRO A 337 15.62 24.74 -7.97
N GLU A 338 14.97 25.61 -7.18
CA GLU A 338 15.61 26.35 -6.10
C GLU A 338 15.37 25.64 -4.77
N PHE A 339 16.46 25.33 -4.06
CA PHE A 339 16.48 24.65 -2.77
C PHE A 339 17.23 25.50 -1.73
N PRO A 340 16.58 26.52 -1.12
CA PRO A 340 17.23 27.43 -0.19
C PRO A 340 17.95 26.76 1.00
N LYS A 341 17.50 25.58 1.42
CA LYS A 341 18.09 24.79 2.52
C LYS A 341 19.24 23.88 2.06
N SER A 342 19.34 23.58 0.77
CA SER A 342 20.25 22.59 0.19
C SER A 342 20.74 23.00 -1.21
N PRO A 343 21.38 24.18 -1.37
CA PRO A 343 21.73 24.72 -2.69
C PRO A 343 22.73 23.83 -3.46
N HIS A 344 23.52 23.02 -2.76
CA HIS A 344 24.44 22.04 -3.36
C HIS A 344 23.73 20.91 -4.12
N LEU A 345 22.41 20.75 -3.95
CA LEU A 345 21.60 19.77 -4.69
C LEU A 345 20.86 20.39 -5.88
N GLU A 346 21.04 21.69 -6.15
CA GLU A 346 20.43 22.38 -7.29
C GLU A 346 21.23 22.06 -8.56
N ASN A 347 20.66 21.25 -9.45
CA ASN A 347 21.25 20.94 -10.75
C ASN A 347 20.24 21.21 -11.86
N ALA A 348 20.73 21.61 -13.03
CA ALA A 348 19.91 21.78 -14.22
C ALA A 348 19.36 20.42 -14.67
N VAL A 349 18.04 20.30 -14.73
CA VAL A 349 17.32 19.09 -15.13
C VAL A 349 16.80 19.27 -16.54
N ARG A 350 17.32 18.45 -17.47
CA ARG A 350 16.84 18.38 -18.85
C ARG A 350 15.49 17.67 -18.92
N VAL A 351 14.56 18.28 -19.62
CA VAL A 351 13.20 17.77 -19.77
C VAL A 351 12.69 17.89 -21.19
N GLN A 352 11.69 17.07 -21.52
CA GLN A 352 10.92 17.17 -22.76
C GLN A 352 9.46 17.49 -22.45
N VAL A 353 8.89 18.46 -23.16
CA VAL A 353 7.48 18.85 -23.04
C VAL A 353 6.57 17.76 -23.61
N GLN A 354 5.66 17.26 -22.78
CA GLN A 354 4.63 16.29 -23.15
C GLN A 354 3.28 16.95 -23.40
N THR A 355 2.93 17.96 -22.59
CA THR A 355 1.65 18.67 -22.66
C THR A 355 1.84 20.15 -22.37
N VAL A 356 1.08 20.99 -23.05
CA VAL A 356 1.02 22.44 -22.81
C VAL A 356 -0.43 22.82 -22.60
N ILE A 357 -0.74 23.43 -21.46
CA ILE A 357 -2.09 23.86 -21.09
C ILE A 357 -2.02 25.34 -20.71
N ARG A 358 -2.81 26.19 -21.37
CA ARG A 358 -2.95 27.60 -21.00
C ARG A 358 -4.08 27.75 -19.97
N GLU A 359 -3.76 28.33 -18.82
CA GLU A 359 -4.67 28.57 -17.70
C GLU A 359 -4.67 30.08 -17.38
N GLY A 360 -5.54 30.83 -18.06
CA GLY A 360 -5.56 32.30 -17.97
C GLY A 360 -4.23 32.92 -18.38
N ASP A 361 -3.62 33.69 -17.47
CA ASP A 361 -2.32 34.34 -17.67
C ASP A 361 -1.11 33.42 -17.39
N SER A 362 -1.35 32.13 -17.13
CA SER A 362 -0.30 31.16 -16.84
C SER A 362 -0.27 30.01 -17.85
N VAL A 363 0.90 29.42 -18.04
CA VAL A 363 1.10 28.26 -18.90
C VAL A 363 1.61 27.11 -18.06
N ALA A 364 0.86 26.02 -18.03
CA ALA A 364 1.25 24.77 -17.39
C ALA A 364 1.87 23.82 -18.42
N LEU A 365 3.13 23.47 -18.20
CA LEU A 365 3.88 22.48 -18.95
C LEU A 365 3.91 21.16 -18.17
N GLY A 366 3.44 20.09 -18.79
CA GLY A 366 3.72 18.73 -18.32
C GLY A 366 4.98 18.24 -19.00
N VAL A 367 6.00 17.90 -18.22
CA VAL A 367 7.32 17.54 -18.76
C VAL A 367 7.76 16.16 -18.28
N LYS A 368 8.56 15.48 -19.11
CA LYS A 368 9.19 14.19 -18.81
C LYS A 368 10.70 14.40 -18.66
N PHE A 369 11.31 13.76 -17.66
CA PHE A 369 12.75 13.82 -17.47
C PHE A 369 13.49 13.00 -18.52
N ASP A 370 14.62 13.51 -19.00
CA ASP A 370 15.53 12.75 -19.87
C ASP A 370 16.24 11.66 -19.01
N PRO A 371 16.10 10.37 -19.34
CA PRO A 371 16.68 9.28 -18.54
C PRO A 371 18.21 9.18 -18.64
N THR A 372 18.82 9.81 -19.65
CA THR A 372 20.27 9.72 -19.93
C THR A 372 21.13 10.65 -19.07
N GLN A 373 20.50 11.40 -18.18
CA GLN A 373 21.17 12.40 -17.34
C GLN A 373 22.05 11.78 -16.25
N PRO A 374 23.08 12.51 -15.77
CA PRO A 374 23.96 12.05 -14.70
C PRO A 374 23.23 11.76 -13.38
N MET A 375 23.83 10.94 -12.51
CA MET A 375 23.25 10.56 -11.21
C MET A 375 22.92 11.77 -10.32
N ILE A 376 23.71 12.84 -10.38
CA ILE A 376 23.50 14.06 -9.58
C ILE A 376 22.12 14.70 -9.84
N VAL A 377 21.60 14.59 -11.06
CA VAL A 377 20.24 15.07 -11.41
C VAL A 377 19.17 14.24 -10.70
N ARG A 378 19.42 12.95 -10.48
CA ARG A 378 18.51 12.09 -9.72
C ARG A 378 18.47 12.50 -8.25
N GLU A 379 19.58 12.98 -7.67
CA GLU A 379 19.61 13.53 -6.32
C GLU A 379 18.78 14.82 -6.22
N THR A 380 18.87 15.71 -7.22
CA THR A 380 18.01 16.90 -7.34
C THR A 380 16.53 16.52 -7.39
N VAL A 381 16.16 15.55 -8.23
CA VAL A 381 14.78 15.05 -8.34
C VAL A 381 14.32 14.41 -7.02
N ALA A 382 15.17 13.61 -6.39
CA ALA A 382 14.87 12.99 -5.11
C ALA A 382 14.67 14.04 -4.01
N HIS A 383 15.51 15.08 -3.95
CA HIS A 383 15.37 16.17 -2.98
C HIS A 383 14.10 17.00 -3.23
N MET A 384 13.80 17.31 -4.49
CA MET A 384 12.60 18.05 -4.88
C MET A 384 11.30 17.37 -4.42
N ILE A 385 11.27 16.03 -4.43
CA ILE A 385 10.07 15.25 -4.12
C ILE A 385 10.06 14.83 -2.63
N PHE A 386 11.19 14.35 -2.11
CA PHE A 386 11.28 13.65 -0.83
C PHE A 386 12.13 14.37 0.22
N GLY A 387 12.81 15.46 -0.15
CA GLY A 387 13.81 16.11 0.69
C GLY A 387 13.27 16.85 1.91
N ASP A 388 12.00 17.26 1.91
CA ASP A 388 11.41 17.99 3.04
C ASP A 388 10.25 17.22 3.67
N SER A 389 10.47 16.76 4.91
CA SER A 389 9.44 16.06 5.69
C SER A 389 8.25 16.95 6.09
N SER A 390 8.41 18.27 6.11
CA SER A 390 7.31 19.19 6.43
C SER A 390 6.19 19.14 5.37
N SER A 391 6.54 18.85 4.12
CA SER A 391 5.57 18.61 3.03
C SER A 391 4.64 17.45 3.36
N TRP A 392 5.17 16.36 3.91
CA TRP A 392 4.37 15.20 4.32
C TRP A 392 3.47 15.51 5.50
N GLU A 393 3.96 16.26 6.48
CA GLU A 393 3.14 16.70 7.61
C GLU A 393 2.01 17.65 7.17
N ALA A 394 2.28 18.58 6.25
CA ALA A 394 1.24 19.43 5.68
C ALA A 394 0.16 18.61 4.94
N ILE A 395 0.57 17.62 4.13
CA ILE A 395 -0.36 16.70 3.45
C ILE A 395 -1.19 15.93 4.47
N ARG A 396 -0.58 15.37 5.52
CA ARG A 396 -1.29 14.63 6.59
C ARG A 396 -2.28 15.52 7.33
N GLN A 397 -1.89 16.73 7.71
CA GLN A 397 -2.74 17.69 8.40
C GLN A 397 -3.93 18.12 7.53
N SER A 398 -3.73 18.31 6.22
CA SER A 398 -4.81 18.64 5.29
C SER A 398 -5.90 17.55 5.21
N ARG A 399 -5.52 16.28 5.46
CA ARG A 399 -6.40 15.11 5.42
C ARG A 399 -7.01 14.74 6.77
N ASN A 400 -6.39 15.14 7.88
CA ASN A 400 -6.83 14.83 9.25
C ASN A 400 -8.05 15.66 9.70
N LYS A 401 -9.07 15.76 8.84
CA LYS A 401 -10.32 16.46 9.11
C LYS A 401 -11.31 15.52 9.80
N ARG A 402 -11.87 15.98 10.93
CA ARG A 402 -12.87 15.20 11.66
C ARG A 402 -14.17 15.16 10.88
N MET A 403 -14.74 13.97 10.73
CA MET A 403 -16.11 13.80 10.23
C MET A 403 -17.05 13.42 11.38
N GLY A 404 -18.20 14.10 11.43
CA GLY A 404 -19.27 13.77 12.38
C GLY A 404 -19.87 12.40 12.10
N LEU A 405 -20.43 11.76 13.13
CA LEU A 405 -20.91 10.37 13.03
C LEU A 405 -21.99 10.18 11.95
N LEU A 406 -23.05 11.00 12.01
CA LEU A 406 -24.18 10.91 11.07
C LEU A 406 -23.76 11.21 9.63
N MET A 407 -22.91 12.22 9.43
CA MET A 407 -22.36 12.53 8.11
C MET A 407 -21.51 11.40 7.55
N GLY A 408 -20.77 10.69 8.41
CA GLY A 408 -20.01 9.52 8.01
C GLY A 408 -20.89 8.34 7.62
N MET A 409 -21.98 8.11 8.34
CA MET A 409 -22.97 7.09 7.96
C MET A 409 -23.62 7.41 6.61
N TYR A 410 -24.04 8.66 6.40
CA TYR A 410 -24.57 9.11 5.11
C TYR A 410 -23.55 8.95 3.98
N TYR A 411 -22.29 9.31 4.22
CA TYR A 411 -21.20 9.14 3.27
C TYR A 411 -21.04 7.68 2.83
N VAL A 412 -21.10 6.74 3.77
CA VAL A 412 -21.02 5.30 3.45
C VAL A 412 -22.23 4.82 2.65
N ILE A 413 -23.45 5.23 3.00
CA ILE A 413 -24.64 4.89 2.19
C ILE A 413 -24.49 5.38 0.75
N LYS A 414 -24.01 6.63 0.58
CA LYS A 414 -23.73 7.19 -0.75
C LYS A 414 -22.69 6.36 -1.50
N LEU A 415 -21.60 5.97 -0.83
CA LEU A 415 -20.57 5.08 -1.41
C LEU A 415 -21.14 3.71 -1.78
N SER A 416 -22.01 3.13 -0.96
CA SER A 416 -22.66 1.85 -1.24
C SER A 416 -23.49 1.91 -2.51
N ILE A 417 -24.38 2.90 -2.64
CA ILE A 417 -25.26 3.04 -3.81
C ILE A 417 -24.43 3.28 -5.08
N GLN A 418 -23.48 4.22 -5.04
CA GLN A 418 -22.60 4.49 -6.17
C GLN A 418 -21.68 3.30 -6.50
N GLY A 419 -21.24 2.58 -5.47
CA GLY A 419 -20.39 1.41 -5.57
C GLY A 419 -21.08 0.24 -6.25
N ILE A 420 -22.32 -0.08 -5.83
CA ILE A 420 -23.14 -1.13 -6.43
C ILE A 420 -23.39 -0.83 -7.92
N LEU A 421 -23.90 0.36 -8.23
CA LEU A 421 -24.20 0.74 -9.62
C LEU A 421 -22.95 0.74 -10.50
N GLY A 422 -21.84 1.30 -9.99
CA GLY A 422 -20.56 1.33 -10.70
C GLY A 422 -20.00 -0.07 -10.96
N THR A 423 -20.14 -0.99 -10.00
CA THR A 423 -19.61 -2.36 -10.15
C THR A 423 -20.47 -3.20 -11.07
N LEU A 424 -21.80 -3.07 -11.01
CA LEU A 424 -22.69 -3.76 -11.94
C LEU A 424 -22.42 -3.35 -13.40
N ARG A 425 -22.16 -2.05 -13.64
CA ARG A 425 -21.75 -1.57 -14.97
C ARG A 425 -20.40 -2.15 -15.39
N ALA A 426 -19.39 -2.08 -14.52
CA ALA A 426 -18.07 -2.64 -14.81
C ALA A 426 -18.14 -4.15 -15.14
N LEU A 427 -18.91 -4.93 -14.36
CA LEU A 427 -19.10 -6.36 -14.62
C LEU A 427 -19.84 -6.64 -15.93
N ALA A 428 -20.79 -5.79 -16.32
CA ALA A 428 -21.50 -5.92 -17.59
C ALA A 428 -20.62 -5.55 -18.81
N GLU A 429 -19.71 -4.59 -18.64
CA GLU A 429 -18.79 -4.12 -19.70
C GLU A 429 -17.55 -5.02 -19.86
N GLU A 430 -17.17 -5.77 -18.83
CA GLU A 430 -15.95 -6.60 -18.79
C GLU A 430 -15.84 -7.64 -19.92
N PRO A 431 -16.90 -8.39 -20.31
CA PRO A 431 -16.80 -9.35 -21.42
C PRO A 431 -16.44 -8.68 -22.75
N ALA A 432 -17.01 -7.51 -23.04
CA ALA A 432 -16.72 -6.75 -24.24
C ALA A 432 -15.30 -6.16 -24.21
N ARG A 433 -14.83 -5.74 -23.03
CA ARG A 433 -13.43 -5.34 -22.82
C ARG A 433 -12.45 -6.48 -23.10
N LEU A 434 -12.70 -7.67 -22.53
CA LEU A 434 -11.86 -8.86 -22.74
C LEU A 434 -11.81 -9.29 -24.22
N GLN A 435 -12.91 -9.17 -24.96
CA GLN A 435 -12.91 -9.41 -26.41
C GLN A 435 -12.02 -8.42 -27.16
N ARG A 436 -12.12 -7.12 -26.84
CA ARG A 436 -11.25 -6.07 -27.43
C ARG A 436 -9.78 -6.31 -27.10
N GLN A 437 -9.48 -6.72 -25.88
CA GLN A 437 -8.11 -7.05 -25.46
C GLN A 437 -7.55 -8.24 -26.26
N ARG A 438 -8.31 -9.34 -26.38
CA ARG A 438 -7.89 -10.51 -27.17
C ARG A 438 -7.66 -10.19 -28.64
N ALA A 439 -8.50 -9.33 -29.23
CA ALA A 439 -8.30 -8.85 -30.60
C ALA A 439 -6.99 -8.05 -30.75
N ARG A 440 -6.71 -7.13 -29.81
CA ARG A 440 -5.42 -6.40 -29.79
C ARG A 440 -4.22 -7.34 -29.65
N GLU A 441 -4.31 -8.34 -28.77
CA GLU A 441 -3.22 -9.31 -28.56
C GLU A 441 -2.97 -10.19 -29.80
N GLN A 442 -3.99 -10.44 -30.62
CA GLN A 442 -3.85 -11.16 -31.89
C GLN A 442 -3.24 -10.31 -33.01
N ASP A 443 -3.43 -8.98 -32.98
CA ASP A 443 -2.87 -8.04 -33.96
C ASP A 443 -1.42 -7.62 -33.65
N VAL A 444 -0.92 -7.88 -32.44
CA VAL A 444 0.47 -7.56 -32.05
C VAL A 444 1.40 -8.67 -32.52
N VAL A 445 2.17 -8.39 -33.57
CA VAL A 445 3.38 -9.16 -33.91
C VAL A 445 4.33 -9.07 -32.72
N VAL A 446 4.62 -10.22 -32.10
CA VAL A 446 5.57 -10.33 -30.99
C VAL A 446 6.95 -9.88 -31.49
N VAL A 447 7.30 -8.63 -31.25
CA VAL A 447 8.69 -8.19 -31.24
C VAL A 447 9.20 -8.56 -29.86
N GLU A 448 10.03 -9.61 -29.78
CA GLU A 448 10.77 -9.98 -28.56
C GLU A 448 11.56 -8.75 -28.08
N THR A 449 10.97 -8.00 -27.17
CA THR A 449 11.65 -6.92 -26.47
C THR A 449 12.22 -7.52 -25.21
N GLN A 450 13.55 -7.63 -25.18
CA GLN A 450 14.29 -8.04 -23.98
C GLN A 450 13.81 -7.22 -22.77
N PRO A 451 13.49 -7.86 -21.64
CA PRO A 451 13.12 -7.16 -20.41
C PRO A 451 14.13 -6.08 -20.01
N ALA A 452 13.65 -4.90 -19.60
CA ALA A 452 14.48 -3.73 -19.26
C ALA A 452 15.54 -3.99 -18.16
N HIS A 453 15.41 -5.05 -17.37
CA HIS A 453 16.42 -5.43 -16.37
C HIS A 453 17.63 -6.16 -16.98
N LEU A 454 17.48 -6.84 -18.12
CA LEU A 454 18.59 -7.45 -18.88
C LEU A 454 19.44 -6.37 -19.56
N LEU A 455 18.81 -5.28 -20.02
CA LEU A 455 19.47 -4.09 -20.54
C LEU A 455 20.23 -3.28 -19.47
N ALA A 456 19.89 -3.44 -18.19
CA ALA A 456 20.50 -2.70 -17.09
C ALA A 456 21.72 -3.40 -16.44
N PHE A 457 21.83 -4.74 -16.56
CA PHE A 457 22.83 -5.50 -15.79
C PHE A 457 23.61 -6.58 -16.59
N GLY A 458 23.30 -6.82 -17.87
CA GLY A 458 24.02 -7.79 -18.71
C GLY A 458 23.79 -9.26 -18.32
N GLU A 459 24.12 -10.19 -19.23
CA GLU A 459 23.82 -11.64 -19.16
C GLU A 459 24.51 -12.43 -18.03
N ALA A 460 25.30 -11.80 -17.17
CA ALA A 460 26.23 -12.50 -16.27
C ALA A 460 25.61 -13.07 -14.97
N PHE A 461 24.29 -13.16 -14.85
CA PHE A 461 23.61 -13.62 -13.62
C PHE A 461 22.62 -14.77 -13.79
N ASP A 462 22.62 -15.49 -14.92
CA ASP A 462 22.00 -16.80 -14.97
C ASP A 462 23.03 -17.90 -14.69
N PRO A 463 22.92 -18.66 -13.59
CA PRO A 463 23.66 -19.91 -13.49
C PRO A 463 23.11 -20.88 -14.55
N PRO A 464 23.94 -21.77 -15.11
CA PRO A 464 23.48 -22.73 -16.11
C PRO A 464 22.33 -23.59 -15.55
N PRO A 465 21.34 -23.94 -16.38
CA PRO A 465 20.16 -24.65 -15.93
C PRO A 465 20.53 -26.10 -15.60
N GLY A 466 20.79 -26.38 -14.33
CA GLY A 466 20.99 -27.75 -13.84
C GLY A 466 21.88 -27.86 -12.61
N GLY A 467 21.32 -27.69 -11.42
CA GLY A 467 22.00 -27.99 -10.16
C GLY A 467 21.32 -27.33 -8.96
N ARG A 468 21.00 -28.11 -7.93
CA ARG A 468 20.26 -27.72 -6.73
C ARG A 468 20.86 -26.48 -6.01
N PRO A 469 20.07 -25.70 -5.26
CA PRO A 469 20.58 -24.52 -4.54
C PRO A 469 21.54 -24.94 -3.42
N ILE A 470 22.80 -24.48 -3.53
CA ILE A 470 23.77 -24.49 -2.44
C ILE A 470 23.52 -23.25 -1.58
N SER A 471 23.46 -23.45 -0.26
CA SER A 471 23.31 -22.40 0.75
C SER A 471 24.42 -21.34 0.63
N LEU A 472 24.04 -20.05 0.65
CA LEU A 472 24.93 -18.88 0.66
C LEU A 472 26.00 -18.91 1.77
N LEU A 473 25.84 -19.77 2.79
CA LEU A 473 26.81 -19.97 3.86
C LEU A 473 28.07 -20.72 3.39
N GLN A 474 27.96 -21.61 2.39
CA GLN A 474 29.12 -22.37 1.85
C GLN A 474 29.96 -21.55 0.88
N ALA A 475 29.36 -20.60 0.17
CA ALA A 475 30.08 -19.66 -0.69
C ALA A 475 30.97 -18.69 0.11
N ALA A 476 30.54 -18.30 1.31
CA ALA A 476 31.31 -17.44 2.20
C ALA A 476 32.54 -18.14 2.82
N ILE A 477 32.49 -19.47 3.01
CA ILE A 477 33.61 -20.26 3.57
C ILE A 477 34.70 -20.51 2.50
N ALA A 478 34.33 -20.60 1.22
CA ALA A 478 35.27 -20.77 0.12
C ALA A 478 36.08 -19.48 -0.20
N GLN A 479 35.52 -18.30 0.07
CA GLN A 479 36.21 -17.03 -0.19
C GLN A 479 37.28 -16.68 0.86
N SER A 480 37.18 -17.16 2.11
CA SER A 480 38.20 -16.88 3.12
C SER A 480 39.44 -17.79 3.02
N SER A 481 39.32 -18.93 2.32
CA SER A 481 40.41 -19.89 2.11
C SER A 481 41.29 -19.58 0.88
N ALA A 482 40.81 -18.73 -0.05
CA ALA A 482 41.53 -18.36 -1.26
C ALA A 482 42.53 -17.18 -1.10
N GLN A 483 42.55 -16.51 0.06
CA GLN A 483 43.48 -15.38 0.34
C GLN A 483 44.79 -15.79 1.04
N ARG A 484 45.07 -17.08 1.22
CA ARG A 484 46.37 -17.56 1.70
C ARG A 484 46.99 -18.51 0.67
N GLY A 485 47.76 -17.99 -0.27
CA GLY A 485 48.59 -18.86 -1.11
C GLY A 485 49.12 -18.24 -2.40
N GLN A 486 50.02 -17.26 -2.30
CA GLN A 486 51.08 -17.06 -3.30
C GLN A 486 52.35 -16.54 -2.59
N PRO A 487 53.49 -17.26 -2.63
CA PRO A 487 54.78 -16.69 -2.26
C PRO A 487 55.46 -15.98 -3.45
N ALA A 488 56.32 -15.02 -3.12
CA ALA A 488 57.07 -14.11 -3.99
C ALA A 488 58.16 -14.81 -4.84
N PRO A 489 58.70 -14.16 -5.89
CA PRO A 489 59.83 -14.69 -6.63
C PRO A 489 61.16 -14.31 -5.92
N GLU A 490 61.93 -15.31 -5.52
CA GLU A 490 63.31 -15.14 -5.05
C GLU A 490 64.29 -15.22 -6.22
N GLY A 491 65.24 -14.28 -6.25
CA GLY A 491 66.42 -14.31 -7.09
C GLY A 491 67.70 -14.42 -6.25
N ALA A 492 68.69 -15.07 -6.87
CA ALA A 492 70.14 -15.12 -6.58
C ALA A 492 70.66 -16.08 -5.48
N GLY A 493 71.53 -17.02 -5.91
CA GLY A 493 72.58 -17.57 -5.05
C GLY A 493 73.16 -18.96 -5.38
N HIS A 494 74.29 -18.97 -6.10
CA HIS A 494 75.46 -19.86 -5.96
C HIS A 494 75.52 -21.33 -6.46
N GLN A 495 76.39 -21.51 -7.46
CA GLN A 495 77.61 -22.35 -7.56
C GLN A 495 77.62 -23.88 -7.28
N ASP A 496 78.31 -24.54 -8.22
CA ASP A 496 79.15 -25.74 -8.17
C ASP A 496 78.56 -27.15 -8.33
N GLY A 497 79.13 -27.88 -9.32
CA GLY A 497 79.19 -29.34 -9.32
C GLY A 497 79.17 -30.03 -10.69
N ARG A 498 80.36 -30.24 -11.28
CA ARG A 498 80.82 -31.33 -12.17
C ARG A 498 79.82 -32.51 -12.35
N PHE A 499 79.54 -33.06 -13.54
CA PHE A 499 80.42 -33.63 -14.58
C PHE A 499 79.65 -33.74 -15.91
#